data_AF-A0A7C0XGU7-F1
#
_entry.id   AF-A0A7C0XGU7-F1
#
_cell.length_a   1.000
_cell.length_b   1.000
_cell.length_c   1.000
_cell.angle_alpha   90.00
_cell.angle_beta   90.00
_cell.angle_gamma   90.00
#
_symmetry.space_group_name_H-M   'P 1'
#
loop_
_entity.id
_entity.type
_entity.pdbx_description
1 polymer ?
#
loop_
_entity_poly.entity_id
_entity_poly.type
_entity_poly.pdbx_seq_one_letter_code
_entity_poly.pdbx_strand_id
1 'polypeptide(L)' 'MEIDFERLKNWLNHFGVPLYQTHASGHIMPQDLRKVVKEISPKKVIPVHTEHPELVKRYLRDLCEVILPEKGKPITFY' A
#
# COMPACT_ATOMS: atom_id res chain seq x y z
N MET A 1 14.31 -3.13 12.68
CA MET A 1 13.82 -3.85 11.49
C MET A 1 14.66 -3.59 10.25
N GLU A 2 14.77 -2.36 9.74
CA GLU A 2 15.64 -2.08 8.57
C GLU A 2 17.14 -2.26 8.88
N ILE A 3 17.58 -1.76 10.04
CA ILE A 3 18.94 -1.98 10.56
C ILE A 3 19.25 -3.48 10.76
N ASP A 4 18.24 -4.29 11.11
CA ASP A 4 18.42 -5.73 11.35
C ASP A 4 18.58 -6.50 10.04
N PHE A 5 17.83 -6.13 9.00
CA PHE A 5 17.95 -6.74 7.68
C PHE A 5 19.25 -6.35 6.98
N GLU A 6 19.69 -5.09 7.10
CA GLU A 6 21.01 -4.67 6.60
C GLU A 6 22.14 -5.41 7.30
N ARG A 7 22.06 -5.58 8.63
CA ARG A 7 23.03 -6.38 9.38
C ARG A 7 23.06 -7.83 8.90
N LEU A 8 21.90 -8.46 8.71
CA LEU A 8 21.81 -9.81 8.15
C LEU A 8 22.48 -9.89 6.78
N LYS A 9 22.15 -8.98 5.86
CA LYS A 9 22.75 -8.95 4.51
C LYS A 9 24.27 -8.81 4.56
N ASN A 10 24.79 -7.93 5.41
CA ASN A 10 26.22 -7.73 5.58
C ASN A 10 26.93 -8.99 6.09
N TRP A 11 26.32 -9.72 7.02
CA TRP A 11 26.86 -10.99 7.51
C TRP A 11 26.83 -12.09 6.44
N LEU A 12 25.71 -12.24 5.73
CA LEU A 12 25.62 -13.21 4.63
C LEU A 12 26.68 -12.94 3.57
N ASN A 13 26.89 -11.67 3.21
CA ASN A 13 27.94 -11.26 2.28
C ASN A 13 29.35 -11.56 2.82
N HIS A 14 29.62 -11.26 4.10
CA HIS A 14 30.91 -11.55 4.74
C HIS A 14 31.28 -13.03 4.70
N PHE A 15 30.28 -13.92 4.87
CA PHE A 15 30.47 -15.36 4.82
C PHE A 15 30.28 -15.98 3.42
N GLY A 16 30.05 -15.18 2.38
CA GLY A 16 29.84 -15.66 1.02
C GLY A 16 28.55 -16.47 0.82
N VAL A 17 27.54 -16.27 1.68
CA VAL A 17 26.25 -16.96 1.61
C VAL A 17 25.30 -16.18 0.69
N PRO A 18 24.79 -16.77 -0.40
CA PRO A 18 23.86 -16.10 -1.29
C PRO A 18 22.47 -15.93 -0.63
N LEU A 19 21.88 -14.74 -0.77
CA LEU A 19 20.51 -14.46 -0.33
C LEU A 19 19.57 -14.35 -1.54
N TYR A 20 18.56 -15.22 -1.59
CA TYR A 20 17.47 -15.12 -2.56
C TYR A 20 16.20 -14.69 -1.83
N GLN A 21 15.76 -13.45 -2.08
CA GLN A 21 14.55 -12.92 -1.46
C GLN A 21 13.33 -13.18 -2.35
N THR A 22 12.50 -14.15 -1.94
CA THR A 22 11.19 -14.37 -2.56
C THR A 22 10.14 -13.60 -1.78
N HIS A 23 9.50 -12.62 -2.42
CA HIS A 23 8.49 -11.78 -1.78
C HIS A 23 7.08 -12.32 -2.03
N ALA A 24 6.34 -12.61 -0.97
CA ALA A 24 4.91 -12.86 -1.01
C ALA A 24 4.21 -11.79 -0.17
N SER A 25 3.61 -10.79 -0.83
CA SER A 25 2.85 -9.76 -0.15
C SER A 25 1.52 -10.34 0.33
N GLY A 26 1.15 -10.08 1.58
CA GLY A 26 -0.21 -10.33 2.09
C GLY A 26 -1.23 -9.28 1.62
N HIS A 27 -0.76 -8.17 1.03
CA HIS A 27 -1.61 -7.08 0.55
C HIS A 27 -1.72 -7.07 -0.98
N ILE A 28 -2.85 -6.56 -1.45
CA ILE A 28 -3.18 -6.38 -2.87
C ILE A 28 -2.16 -5.47 -3.56
N MET A 29 -1.78 -5.82 -4.79
CA MET A 29 -0.94 -4.96 -5.64
C MET A 29 -1.74 -3.76 -6.18
N PRO A 30 -1.11 -2.61 -6.44
CA PRO A 30 -1.81 -1.40 -6.90
C PRO A 30 -2.69 -1.62 -8.14
N GLN A 31 -2.18 -2.35 -9.12
CA GLN A 31 -2.93 -2.67 -10.35
C GLN A 31 -4.18 -3.52 -10.10
N ASP A 32 -4.13 -4.44 -9.15
CA ASP A 32 -5.28 -5.27 -8.80
C ASP A 32 -6.28 -4.48 -7.94
N LEU A 33 -5.80 -3.60 -7.05
CA LEU A 33 -6.66 -2.65 -6.34
C LEU A 33 -7.47 -1.80 -7.32
N ARG A 34 -6.83 -1.28 -8.38
CA ARG A 34 -7.50 -0.46 -9.39
C ARG A 34 -8.55 -1.26 -10.16
N LYS A 35 -8.28 -2.53 -10.49
CA LYS A 35 -9.27 -3.43 -11.12
C LYS A 35 -10.47 -3.61 -10.22
N VAL A 36 -10.24 -3.91 -8.93
CA VAL A 36 -11.30 -4.08 -7.93
C VAL A 36 -12.15 -2.81 -7.80
N VAL A 37 -11.53 -1.63 -7.71
CA VAL A 37 -12.26 -0.36 -7.64
C VAL A 37 -13.10 -0.14 -8.91
N LYS A 38 -12.52 -0.43 -10.10
CA LYS A 38 -13.25 -0.30 -11.36
C LYS A 38 -14.43 -1.27 -11.46
N GLU A 39 -14.28 -2.49 -10.97
CA GLU A 39 -15.32 -3.53 -10.99
C GLU A 39 -16.46 -3.22 -10.01
N ILE A 40 -16.13 -2.80 -8.78
CA ILE A 40 -17.12 -2.38 -7.79
C ILE A 40 -17.83 -1.09 -8.22
N SER A 41 -17.13 -0.22 -8.97
CA SER A 41 -17.61 1.09 -9.42
C SER A 41 -18.22 1.94 -8.28
N PRO A 42 -17.50 2.14 -7.16
CA PRO A 42 -18.03 2.86 -6.01
C PRO A 42 -18.18 4.36 -6.30
N LYS A 43 -19.16 5.00 -5.66
CA LYS A 43 -19.28 6.48 -5.72
C LYS A 43 -18.10 7.17 -5.05
N LYS A 44 -17.65 6.64 -3.92
CA LYS A 44 -16.61 7.21 -3.05
C LYS A 44 -15.70 6.11 -2.51
N VAL A 45 -14.40 6.39 -2.40
CA VAL A 45 -13.39 5.53 -1.78
C VAL A 45 -12.70 6.26 -0.64
N ILE A 46 -12.53 5.58 0.50
CA ILE A 46 -11.82 6.09 1.67
C ILE A 46 -10.63 5.15 1.94
N PRO A 47 -9.39 5.54 1.58
CA PRO A 47 -8.23 4.72 1.84
C PRO A 47 -7.93 4.70 3.34
N VAL A 48 -7.72 3.51 3.88
CA VAL A 48 -7.25 3.27 5.25
C VAL A 48 -6.03 2.35 5.21
N HIS A 49 -5.30 2.27 6.33
CA HIS A 49 -4.14 1.38 6.46
C HIS A 49 -3.04 1.63 5.40
N THR A 50 -2.76 2.90 5.13
CA THR A 50 -1.65 3.35 4.29
C THR A 50 -1.04 4.61 4.89
N GLU A 51 0.28 4.75 4.80
CA GLU A 51 1.01 5.95 5.22
C GLU A 51 0.90 7.08 4.17
N HIS A 52 0.51 6.74 2.94
CA HIS A 52 0.48 7.64 1.79
C HIS A 52 -0.89 7.68 1.09
N PRO A 53 -1.96 8.09 1.80
CA PRO A 53 -3.32 8.10 1.26
C PRO A 53 -3.48 9.04 0.03
N GLU A 54 -2.64 10.06 -0.10
CA GLU A 54 -2.57 10.96 -1.25
C GLU A 54 -2.19 10.25 -2.56
N LEU A 55 -1.35 9.20 -2.48
CA LEU A 55 -1.00 8.40 -3.65
C LEU A 55 -2.20 7.60 -4.14
N VAL A 56 -2.99 7.04 -3.22
CA VAL A 56 -4.24 6.34 -3.55
C VAL A 56 -5.22 7.28 -4.24
N LYS A 57 -5.38 8.50 -3.70
CA LYS A 57 -6.23 9.54 -4.33
C LYS A 57 -5.75 9.90 -5.73
N ARG A 58 -4.45 10.10 -5.93
CA ARG A 58 -3.89 10.37 -7.27
C ARG A 58 -4.08 9.19 -8.21
N TYR A 59 -3.93 7.97 -7.70
CA TYR A 59 -3.98 6.75 -8.49
C TYR A 59 -5.40 6.35 -8.92
N LEU A 60 -6.43 6.70 -8.15
CA LEU A 60 -7.83 6.40 -8.45
C LEU A 60 -8.63 7.61 -8.98
N ARG A 61 -7.98 8.75 -9.22
CA ARG A 61 -8.60 10.05 -9.53
C ARG A 61 -9.61 10.05 -10.69
N ASP A 62 -9.46 9.13 -11.63
CA ASP A 62 -10.27 9.01 -12.84
C ASP A 62 -11.36 7.93 -12.74
N LEU A 63 -11.41 7.19 -11.63
CA LEU A 63 -12.41 6.14 -11.40
C LEU A 63 -13.51 6.57 -10.44
N CYS A 64 -13.17 7.28 -9.36
CA CYS A 64 -14.13 7.67 -8.33
C CYS A 64 -13.62 8.83 -7.47
N GLU A 65 -14.52 9.43 -6.68
CA GLU A 65 -14.14 10.40 -5.67
C GLU A 65 -13.37 9.70 -4.52
N VAL A 66 -12.21 10.23 -4.14
CA VAL A 66 -11.43 9.69 -3.01
C VAL A 66 -11.39 10.71 -1.87
N ILE A 67 -11.90 10.29 -0.71
CA ILE A 67 -11.95 11.08 0.53
C ILE A 67 -10.82 10.63 1.43
N LEU A 68 -9.88 11.52 1.73
CA LEU A 68 -8.78 11.22 2.64
C LEU A 68 -9.28 11.36 4.09
N PRO A 69 -9.25 10.30 4.90
CA PRO A 69 -9.70 10.38 6.28
C PRO A 69 -8.67 11.11 7.15
N GLU A 70 -9.16 11.78 8.20
CA GLU A 70 -8.34 12.36 9.26
C GLU A 70 -8.65 11.66 10.59
N LYS A 71 -7.62 11.38 11.38
CA LYS A 71 -7.78 10.65 12.66
C LYS A 71 -8.70 11.44 13.59
N GLY A 72 -9.76 10.78 14.07
CA GLY A 72 -10.73 11.35 15.01
C GLY A 72 -11.76 12.31 14.38
N LYS A 73 -11.72 12.54 13.06
CA LYS A 73 -12.75 13.32 12.38
C LYS A 73 -13.78 12.40 11.72
N PRO A 74 -15.09 12.59 11.98
CA PRO A 74 -16.14 11.81 11.32
C PRO A 74 -16.26 12.21 9.85
N ILE A 75 -16.62 11.25 9.00
CA ILE A 75 -17.00 11.48 7.61
C ILE A 75 -18.51 11.31 7.52
N THR A 76 -19.21 12.37 7.09
CA THR A 76 -20.67 12.36 6.93
C THR A 76 -21.02 12.16 5.45
N PHE A 77 -22.01 11.31 5.19
CA PHE A 77 -22.60 11.14 3.86
C PHE A 77 -24.03 11.70 3.90
N TYR A 78 -24.35 12.53 2.90
CA TYR A 78 -25.70 13.04 2.65
C TYR A 78 -26.24 12.40 1.38
#